data_AF-A0A3L6T530-F1
#
_entry.id   AF-A0A3L6T530-F1
#
_cell.length_a   1.000
_cell.length_b   1.000
_cell.length_c   1.000
_cell.angle_alpha   90.00
_cell.angle_beta   90.00
_cell.angle_gamma   90.00
#
_symmetry.space_group_name_H-M   'P 1'
#
loop_
_entity.id
_entity.type
_entity.pdbx_description
1 polymer ?
#
loop_
_entity_poly.entity_id
_entity_poly.type
_entity_poly.pdbx_seq_one_letter_code
_entity_poly.pdbx_strand_id
1 'polypeptide(L)'
;MRILLQDDIGRLVEDASPIRRLLSDIKGRLPEETIESLEPAAYIESIQTPVFRALRHMADRAQLAKTQEEADSYKRRAQEVHQRINFLESSRPDIVIDRLKRRRAELAKEMEQVTKDIAAEEKKLQELPSVIAGLKQERQNLACEAIRLRHHISEVPGSANDDQRVLDSADQIRQRPIAAIDAFLGL
;
A
#
# COMPACT_ATOMS: atom_id res chain seq x y z
N MET A 1 -75.57 -5.97 33.12
CA MET A 1 -75.30 -4.67 32.46
C MET A 1 -73.82 -4.47 32.21
N ARG A 2 -72.96 -4.58 33.24
CA ARG A 2 -71.50 -4.51 33.10
C ARG A 2 -70.92 -5.38 31.96
N ILE A 3 -71.38 -6.64 31.83
CA ILE A 3 -70.91 -7.56 30.79
C ILE A 3 -71.23 -7.05 29.38
N LEU A 4 -72.41 -6.45 29.18
CA LEU A 4 -72.80 -5.87 27.89
C LEU A 4 -71.93 -4.66 27.54
N LEU A 5 -71.66 -3.79 28.52
CA LEU A 5 -70.83 -2.60 28.34
C LEU A 5 -69.34 -2.88 28.14
N GLN A 6 -68.90 -4.13 28.32
CA GLN A 6 -67.52 -4.56 28.12
C GLN A 6 -67.28 -5.16 26.71
N ASP A 7 -68.31 -5.23 25.87
CA ASP A 7 -68.17 -5.73 24.50
C ASP A 7 -67.40 -4.72 23.62
N ASP A 8 -67.03 -5.16 22.41
CA ASP A 8 -66.35 -4.32 21.44
C ASP A 8 -67.16 -3.06 21.12
N ILE A 9 -66.49 -1.90 21.08
CA ILE A 9 -67.16 -0.62 20.87
C ILE A 9 -67.90 -0.57 19.53
N GLY A 10 -67.41 -1.26 18.49
CA GLY A 10 -68.06 -1.36 17.20
C GLY A 10 -69.39 -2.11 17.27
N ARG A 11 -69.46 -3.19 18.06
CA ARG A 11 -70.70 -3.94 18.31
C ARG A 11 -71.69 -3.16 19.16
N LEU A 12 -71.18 -2.46 20.17
CA LEU A 12 -72.00 -1.66 21.08
C LEU A 12 -72.71 -0.51 20.37
N VAL A 13 -72.04 0.19 19.45
CA VAL A 13 -72.65 1.27 18.67
C VAL A 13 -73.50 0.78 17.49
N GLU A 14 -73.45 -0.51 17.17
CA GLU A 14 -74.26 -1.14 16.12
C GLU A 14 -75.62 -1.60 16.64
N ASP A 15 -75.66 -2.18 17.84
CA ASP A 15 -76.92 -2.53 18.51
C ASP A 15 -76.82 -2.39 20.05
N ALA A 16 -77.43 -1.34 20.59
CA ALA A 16 -77.57 -1.15 22.04
C ALA A 16 -78.95 -1.57 22.56
N SER A 17 -79.77 -2.25 21.75
CA SER A 17 -81.06 -2.79 22.19
C SER A 17 -80.96 -3.70 23.42
N PRO A 18 -79.93 -4.56 23.58
CA PRO A 18 -79.74 -5.33 24.80
C PRO A 18 -79.52 -4.46 26.04
N ILE A 19 -78.83 -3.32 25.88
CA ILE A 19 -78.56 -2.36 26.96
C ILE A 19 -79.83 -1.60 27.32
N ARG A 20 -80.61 -1.13 26.34
CA ARG A 20 -81.91 -0.47 26.57
C ARG A 20 -82.90 -1.35 27.29
N ARG A 21 -83.04 -2.61 26.85
CA ARG A 21 -83.97 -3.57 27.46
C ARG A 21 -83.61 -3.80 28.91
N LEU A 22 -82.33 -4.09 29.17
CA LEU A 22 -81.87 -4.33 30.54
C LEU A 22 -82.01 -3.10 31.43
N LEU A 23 -81.71 -1.89 30.93
CA LEU A 23 -81.89 -0.66 31.69
C LEU A 23 -83.38 -0.44 32.03
N SER A 24 -84.29 -0.71 31.10
CA SER A 24 -85.73 -0.60 31.33
C SER A 24 -86.22 -1.56 32.41
N ASP A 25 -85.72 -2.79 32.42
CA ASP A 25 -86.08 -3.82 33.41
C ASP A 25 -85.66 -3.45 34.85
N ILE A 26 -84.57 -2.70 34.99
CA ILE A 26 -83.98 -2.35 36.30
C ILE A 26 -84.22 -0.90 36.74
N LYS A 27 -84.79 -0.04 35.86
CA LYS A 27 -84.95 1.42 36.10
C LYS A 27 -85.68 1.73 37.41
N GLY A 28 -86.70 0.96 37.79
CA GLY A 28 -87.45 1.17 39.04
C GLY A 28 -86.75 0.71 40.34
N ARG A 29 -85.54 0.13 40.25
CA ARG A 29 -84.78 -0.41 41.39
C ARG A 29 -83.48 0.36 41.67
N LEU A 30 -83.18 1.38 40.87
CA LEU A 30 -81.92 2.12 40.93
C LEU A 30 -82.16 3.56 41.39
N PRO A 31 -81.21 4.18 42.11
CA PRO A 31 -81.22 5.62 42.37
C PRO A 31 -81.16 6.42 41.06
N GLU A 32 -81.79 7.60 41.04
CA GLU A 32 -81.86 8.48 39.86
C GLU A 32 -80.47 8.80 39.28
N GLU A 33 -79.50 9.12 40.14
CA GLU A 33 -78.11 9.41 39.75
C GLU A 33 -77.45 8.25 38.99
N THR A 34 -77.80 7.00 39.34
CA THR A 34 -77.26 5.82 38.66
C THR A 34 -77.90 5.64 37.28
N ILE A 35 -79.20 5.93 37.17
CA ILE A 35 -79.94 5.87 35.91
C ILE A 35 -79.38 6.91 34.94
N GLU A 36 -79.21 8.16 35.38
CA GLU A 36 -78.65 9.26 34.57
C GLU A 36 -77.26 8.91 34.02
N SER A 37 -76.42 8.25 34.82
CA SER A 37 -75.08 7.81 34.35
C SER A 37 -75.11 6.70 33.29
N LEU A 38 -76.19 5.90 33.25
CA LEU A 38 -76.35 4.76 32.35
C LEU A 38 -77.16 5.08 31.09
N GLU A 39 -77.96 6.15 31.12
CA GLU A 39 -78.77 6.59 29.97
C GLU A 39 -77.95 6.84 28.70
N PRO A 40 -76.77 7.50 28.74
CA PRO A 40 -75.95 7.66 27.54
C PRO A 40 -75.56 6.32 26.89
N ALA A 41 -75.32 5.28 27.69
CA ALA A 41 -74.95 3.96 27.19
C ALA A 41 -76.12 3.21 26.53
N ALA A 42 -77.36 3.53 26.92
CA ALA A 42 -78.57 2.99 26.30
C ALA A 42 -78.85 3.60 24.91
N TYR A 43 -78.23 4.74 24.58
CA TYR A 43 -78.37 5.43 23.29
C TYR A 43 -77.02 5.65 22.60
N ILE A 44 -76.07 4.74 22.85
CA ILE A 44 -74.71 4.82 22.32
C ILE A 44 -74.66 4.70 20.78
N GLU A 45 -75.70 4.20 20.11
CA GLU A 45 -75.78 4.21 18.63
C GLU A 45 -75.80 5.64 18.06
N SER A 46 -76.16 6.66 18.86
CA SER A 46 -76.12 8.07 18.43
C SER A 46 -74.72 8.54 17.99
N ILE A 47 -73.66 7.87 18.46
CA ILE A 47 -72.25 8.15 18.12
C ILE A 47 -71.65 7.13 17.13
N GLN A 48 -72.46 6.32 16.47
CA GLN A 48 -72.02 5.26 15.56
C GLN A 48 -71.13 5.77 14.42
N THR A 49 -71.53 6.84 13.75
CA THR A 49 -70.79 7.40 12.60
C THR A 49 -69.37 7.88 12.97
N PRO A 50 -69.17 8.71 14.02
CA PRO A 50 -67.82 9.10 14.42
C PRO A 50 -66.98 7.91 14.92
N VAL A 51 -67.58 6.90 15.57
CA VAL A 51 -66.85 5.70 16.02
C VAL A 51 -66.33 4.86 14.85
N PHE A 52 -67.18 4.50 13.88
CA PHE A 52 -66.70 3.74 12.71
C PHE A 52 -65.68 4.50 11.87
N ARG A 53 -65.82 5.83 11.76
CA ARG A 53 -64.82 6.67 11.11
C ARG A 53 -63.47 6.59 11.85
N ALA A 54 -63.48 6.66 13.18
CA ALA A 54 -62.27 6.54 13.97
C ALA A 54 -61.62 5.15 13.85
N LEU A 55 -62.40 4.07 13.93
CA LEU A 55 -61.91 2.69 13.75
C LEU A 55 -61.26 2.50 12.38
N ARG A 56 -61.90 3.01 11.31
CA ARG A 56 -61.33 2.98 9.97
C ARG A 56 -60.02 3.76 9.89
N HIS A 57 -59.98 4.98 10.42
CA HIS A 57 -58.74 5.77 10.46
C HIS A 57 -57.61 5.06 11.22
N MET A 58 -57.93 4.32 12.28
CA MET A 58 -56.93 3.54 13.01
C MET A 58 -56.38 2.40 12.16
N ALA A 59 -57.24 1.67 11.46
CA ALA A 59 -56.82 0.61 10.54
C ALA A 59 -55.96 1.17 9.39
N ASP A 60 -56.38 2.27 8.78
CA ASP A 60 -55.65 2.92 7.69
C ASP A 60 -54.27 3.41 8.15
N ARG A 61 -54.18 4.03 9.34
CA ARG A 61 -52.90 4.45 9.93
C ARG A 61 -51.99 3.28 10.24
N ALA A 62 -52.52 2.17 10.75
CA ALA A 62 -51.73 0.98 11.01
C ALA A 62 -51.13 0.38 9.73
N GLN A 63 -51.91 0.35 8.64
CA GLN A 63 -51.41 -0.08 7.33
C GLN A 63 -50.35 0.89 6.78
N LEU A 64 -50.60 2.20 6.87
CA LEU A 64 -49.65 3.22 6.43
C LEU A 64 -48.32 3.15 7.20
N ALA A 65 -48.37 2.94 8.51
CA ALA A 65 -47.16 2.80 9.32
C ALA A 65 -46.33 1.59 8.89
N LYS A 66 -46.99 0.45 8.61
CA LYS A 66 -46.33 -0.77 8.14
C LYS A 66 -45.69 -0.57 6.76
N THR A 67 -46.41 0.01 5.80
CA THR A 67 -45.87 0.25 4.46
C THR A 67 -44.72 1.26 4.49
N GLN A 68 -44.79 2.27 5.36
CA GLN A 68 -43.71 3.23 5.55
C GLN A 68 -42.44 2.57 6.11
N GLU A 69 -42.58 1.71 7.12
CA GLU A 69 -41.44 0.98 7.70
C GLU A 69 -40.77 0.05 6.67
N GLU A 70 -41.57 -0.65 5.85
CA GLU A 70 -41.06 -1.47 4.75
C GLU A 70 -40.32 -0.62 3.70
N ALA A 71 -40.89 0.52 3.31
CA ALA A 71 -40.26 1.44 2.36
C ALA A 71 -38.93 1.99 2.90
N ASP A 72 -38.87 2.37 4.18
CA ASP A 72 -37.65 2.86 4.82
C ASP A 72 -36.58 1.75 4.97
N SER A 73 -37.00 0.48 5.14
CA SER A 73 -36.11 -0.68 5.09
C SER A 73 -35.48 -0.86 3.70
N TYR A 74 -36.29 -0.81 2.63
CA TYR A 74 -35.78 -0.90 1.26
C TYR A 74 -34.86 0.27 0.90
N LYS A 75 -35.19 1.49 1.33
CA LYS A 75 -34.34 2.67 1.12
C LYS A 75 -32.97 2.50 1.75
N ARG A 76 -32.89 2.02 3.00
CA ARG A 76 -31.62 1.73 3.68
C ARG A 76 -30.81 0.67 2.95
N ARG A 77 -31.43 -0.43 2.53
CA ARG A 77 -30.76 -1.50 1.76
C ARG A 77 -30.24 -0.98 0.42
N ALA A 78 -31.02 -0.17 -0.29
CA ALA A 78 -30.59 0.42 -1.56
C ALA A 78 -29.35 1.33 -1.37
N GLN A 79 -29.33 2.13 -0.30
CA GLN A 79 -28.17 2.96 0.04
C GLN A 79 -26.92 2.13 0.36
N GLU A 80 -27.06 1.04 1.12
CA GLU A 80 -25.95 0.13 1.45
C GLU A 80 -25.38 -0.53 0.19
N VAL A 81 -26.24 -1.03 -0.69
CA VAL A 81 -25.83 -1.60 -1.98
C VAL A 81 -25.12 -0.56 -2.84
N HIS A 82 -25.65 0.66 -2.92
CA HIS A 82 -25.02 1.76 -3.67
C HIS A 82 -23.63 2.10 -3.13
N GLN A 83 -23.46 2.20 -1.81
CA GLN A 83 -22.16 2.43 -1.19
C GLN A 83 -21.17 1.31 -1.54
N ARG A 84 -21.63 0.05 -1.53
CA ARG A 84 -20.80 -1.11 -1.87
C ARG A 84 -20.40 -1.10 -3.35
N ILE A 85 -21.30 -0.73 -4.26
CA ILE A 85 -20.98 -0.54 -5.68
C ILE A 85 -19.91 0.52 -5.84
N ASN A 86 -20.09 1.70 -5.25
CA ASN A 86 -19.11 2.80 -5.34
C ASN A 86 -17.73 2.38 -4.80
N PHE A 87 -17.70 1.66 -3.68
CA PHE A 87 -16.46 1.11 -3.13
C PHE A 87 -15.77 0.19 -4.15
N LEU A 88 -16.51 -0.77 -4.72
CA LEU A 88 -15.97 -1.69 -5.71
C LEU A 88 -15.49 -0.99 -6.99
N GLU A 89 -16.25 -0.02 -7.49
CA GLU A 89 -15.89 0.80 -8.65
C GLU A 89 -14.64 1.66 -8.39
N SER A 90 -14.46 2.16 -7.17
CA SER A 90 -13.26 2.92 -6.78
C SER A 90 -12.03 2.03 -6.59
N SER A 91 -12.24 0.78 -6.16
CA SER A 91 -11.19 -0.21 -5.93
C SER A 91 -10.67 -0.89 -7.20
N ARG A 92 -11.10 -0.41 -8.39
CA ARG A 92 -10.89 -1.03 -9.70
C ARG A 92 -9.56 -1.79 -9.79
N PRO A 93 -9.61 -3.13 -9.81
CA PRO A 93 -8.41 -3.96 -9.84
C PRO A 93 -7.55 -3.69 -11.08
N ASP A 94 -8.12 -3.17 -12.16
CA ASP A 94 -7.40 -2.79 -13.38
C ASP A 94 -6.27 -1.77 -13.12
N ILE A 95 -6.48 -0.78 -12.24
CA ILE A 95 -5.43 0.21 -11.91
C ILE A 95 -4.26 -0.47 -11.20
N VAL A 96 -4.56 -1.39 -10.28
CA VAL A 96 -3.55 -2.15 -9.55
C VAL A 96 -2.83 -3.12 -10.49
N ILE A 97 -3.56 -3.82 -11.36
CA ILE A 97 -3.04 -4.73 -12.37
C ILE A 97 -2.11 -3.98 -13.33
N ASP A 98 -2.49 -2.81 -13.82
CA ASP A 98 -1.67 -2.03 -14.75
C ASP A 98 -0.41 -1.47 -14.08
N ARG A 99 -0.50 -1.09 -12.80
CA ARG A 99 0.69 -0.75 -12.00
C ARG A 99 1.63 -1.96 -11.86
N LEU A 100 1.09 -3.13 -11.55
CA LEU A 100 1.88 -4.36 -11.44
C LEU A 100 2.50 -4.78 -12.78
N LYS A 101 1.77 -4.64 -13.90
CA LYS A 101 2.31 -4.89 -15.25
C LYS A 101 3.47 -3.96 -15.59
N ARG A 102 3.36 -2.66 -15.27
CA ARG A 102 4.47 -1.69 -15.41
C ARG A 102 5.67 -2.10 -14.58
N ARG A 103 5.46 -2.43 -13.30
CA ARG A 103 6.55 -2.87 -12.41
C ARG A 103 7.22 -4.15 -12.91
N ARG A 104 6.44 -5.10 -13.43
CA ARG A 104 6.97 -6.33 -14.06
C ARG A 104 7.84 -6.01 -15.28
N ALA A 105 7.45 -5.06 -16.11
CA ALA A 105 8.22 -4.64 -17.28
C ALA A 105 9.54 -3.93 -16.90
N GLU A 106 9.53 -3.11 -15.85
CA GLU A 106 10.75 -2.48 -15.30
C GLU A 106 11.73 -3.53 -14.79
N LEU A 107 11.26 -4.44 -13.94
CA LEU A 107 12.09 -5.53 -13.39
C LEU A 107 12.65 -6.43 -14.48
N ALA A 108 11.89 -6.70 -15.54
CA ALA A 108 12.39 -7.48 -16.67
C ALA A 108 13.58 -6.79 -17.38
N LYS A 109 13.54 -5.45 -17.52
CA LYS A 109 14.67 -4.69 -18.08
C LYS A 109 15.89 -4.73 -17.17
N GLU A 110 15.69 -4.59 -15.85
CA GLU A 110 16.78 -4.70 -14.88
C GLU A 110 17.42 -6.09 -14.92
N MET A 111 16.61 -7.15 -14.99
CA MET A 111 17.09 -8.53 -15.14
C MET A 111 17.89 -8.74 -16.43
N GLU A 112 17.42 -8.17 -17.55
CA GLU A 112 18.15 -8.25 -18.82
C GLU A 112 19.52 -7.56 -18.71
N GLN A 113 19.59 -6.39 -18.06
CA GLN A 113 20.84 -5.67 -17.86
C GLN A 113 21.82 -6.47 -17.00
N VAL A 114 21.36 -6.97 -15.85
CA VAL A 114 22.19 -7.82 -14.96
C VAL A 114 22.69 -9.06 -15.70
N THR A 115 21.85 -9.66 -16.54
CA THR A 115 22.25 -10.82 -17.36
C THR A 115 23.37 -10.47 -18.35
N LYS A 116 23.31 -9.29 -18.98
CA LYS A 116 24.37 -8.80 -19.87
C LYS A 116 25.67 -8.54 -19.10
N ASP A 117 25.57 -7.94 -17.91
CA ASP A 117 26.73 -7.63 -17.07
C ASP A 117 27.42 -8.92 -16.58
N ILE A 118 26.64 -9.92 -16.17
CA ILE A 118 27.14 -11.26 -15.83
C ILE A 118 27.90 -11.86 -17.01
N ALA A 119 27.30 -11.88 -18.20
CA ALA A 119 27.95 -12.45 -19.39
C ALA A 119 29.26 -11.72 -19.75
N ALA A 120 29.32 -10.40 -19.54
CA ALA A 120 30.53 -9.62 -19.76
C ALA A 120 31.65 -9.98 -18.77
N GLU A 121 31.34 -10.13 -17.48
CA GLU A 121 32.31 -10.54 -16.46
C GLU A 121 32.75 -12.00 -16.64
N GLU A 122 31.83 -12.90 -17.00
CA GLU A 122 32.16 -14.29 -17.35
C GLU A 122 33.14 -14.35 -18.51
N LYS A 123 32.98 -13.50 -19.53
CA LYS A 123 33.93 -13.42 -20.65
C LYS A 123 35.32 -12.95 -20.18
N LYS A 124 35.40 -11.90 -19.35
CA LYS A 124 36.68 -11.45 -18.77
C LYS A 124 37.33 -12.57 -17.95
N LEU A 125 36.53 -13.31 -17.18
CA LEU A 125 36.99 -14.43 -16.39
C LEU A 125 37.55 -15.55 -17.27
N GLN A 126 36.95 -15.82 -18.43
CA GLN A 126 37.46 -16.79 -19.41
C GLN A 126 38.78 -16.34 -20.06
N GLU A 127 39.01 -15.04 -20.23
CA GLU A 127 40.23 -14.49 -20.84
C GLU A 127 41.41 -14.41 -19.85
N LEU A 128 41.14 -14.28 -18.55
CA LEU A 128 42.15 -14.14 -17.48
C LEU A 128 43.25 -15.21 -17.51
N PRO A 129 42.97 -16.52 -17.68
CA PRO A 129 44.02 -17.54 -17.72
C PRO A 129 45.06 -17.29 -18.82
N SER A 130 44.63 -16.81 -19.99
CA SER A 130 45.52 -16.50 -21.11
C SER A 130 46.43 -15.32 -20.78
N VAL A 131 45.86 -14.24 -20.22
CA VAL A 131 46.61 -13.06 -19.79
C VAL A 131 47.64 -13.42 -18.70
N ILE A 132 47.23 -14.21 -17.71
CA ILE A 132 48.11 -14.67 -16.63
C ILE A 132 49.25 -15.54 -17.20
N ALA A 133 48.96 -16.42 -18.16
CA ALA A 133 49.97 -17.24 -18.82
C ALA A 133 51.01 -16.37 -19.55
N GLY A 134 50.56 -15.34 -20.30
CA GLY A 134 51.44 -14.38 -20.96
C GLY A 134 52.35 -13.64 -19.98
N LEU A 135 51.79 -13.08 -18.90
CA LEU A 135 52.56 -12.38 -17.88
C LEU A 135 53.56 -13.29 -17.15
N LYS A 136 53.19 -14.55 -16.90
CA LYS A 136 54.12 -15.54 -16.31
C LYS A 136 55.31 -15.80 -17.23
N GLN A 137 55.09 -15.90 -18.54
CA GLN A 137 56.14 -16.09 -19.53
C GLN A 137 57.05 -14.86 -19.63
N GLU A 138 56.47 -13.66 -19.68
CA GLU A 138 57.22 -12.41 -19.72
C GLU A 138 58.12 -12.25 -18.48
N ARG A 139 57.57 -12.53 -17.29
CA ARG A 139 58.35 -12.55 -16.04
C ARG A 139 59.54 -13.52 -16.11
N GLN A 140 59.36 -14.71 -16.69
CA GLN A 140 60.44 -15.69 -16.87
C GLN A 140 61.52 -15.17 -17.83
N ASN A 141 61.12 -14.57 -18.96
CA ASN A 141 62.05 -14.01 -19.93
C ASN A 141 62.89 -12.88 -19.32
N LEU A 142 62.25 -11.96 -18.57
CA LEU A 142 62.94 -10.88 -17.87
C LEU A 142 63.93 -11.42 -16.82
N ALA A 143 63.56 -12.46 -16.07
CA ALA A 143 64.47 -13.11 -15.12
C ALA A 143 65.70 -13.73 -15.81
N CYS A 144 65.50 -14.39 -16.95
CA CYS A 144 66.58 -14.94 -17.76
C CYS A 144 67.54 -13.84 -18.26
N GLU A 145 67.02 -12.74 -18.79
CA GLU A 145 67.84 -11.62 -19.25
C GLU A 145 68.62 -10.96 -18.11
N ALA A 146 68.00 -10.78 -16.94
CA ALA A 146 68.69 -10.26 -15.76
C ALA A 146 69.87 -11.17 -15.33
N ILE A 147 69.68 -12.49 -15.37
CA ILE A 147 70.75 -13.47 -15.06
C ILE A 147 71.87 -13.38 -16.10
N ARG A 148 71.55 -13.29 -17.39
CA ARG A 148 72.53 -13.12 -18.47
C ARG A 148 73.38 -11.87 -18.27
N LEU A 149 72.74 -10.73 -18.03
CA LEU A 149 73.43 -9.48 -17.73
C LEU A 149 74.34 -9.63 -16.51
N ARG A 150 73.86 -10.26 -15.44
CA ARG A 150 74.67 -10.50 -14.23
C ARG A 150 75.91 -11.34 -14.50
N HIS A 151 75.85 -12.34 -15.38
CA HIS A 151 77.04 -13.11 -15.76
C HIS A 151 78.07 -12.31 -16.56
N HIS A 152 77.64 -11.28 -17.29
CA HIS A 152 78.52 -10.42 -18.08
C HIS A 152 79.02 -9.18 -17.32
N ILE A 153 78.49 -8.91 -16.13
CA ILE A 153 79.03 -7.88 -15.24
C ILE A 153 80.27 -8.47 -14.56
N SER A 154 81.44 -8.14 -15.08
CA SER A 154 82.71 -8.34 -14.36
C SER A 154 82.80 -7.33 -13.23
N GLU A 155 83.10 -7.78 -12.00
CA GLU A 155 83.45 -6.88 -10.92
C GLU A 155 84.80 -6.23 -11.23
N VAL A 156 84.79 -4.92 -11.48
CA VAL A 156 86.02 -4.13 -11.65
C VAL A 156 86.54 -3.80 -10.24
N PRO A 157 87.74 -4.25 -9.86
CA PRO A 157 88.31 -3.94 -8.55
C PRO A 157 88.70 -2.45 -8.48
N GLY A 158 88.45 -1.82 -7.32
CA GLY A 158 88.74 -0.40 -7.11
C GLY A 158 87.54 0.52 -7.43
N SER A 159 87.63 1.79 -7.04
CA SER A 159 86.60 2.77 -7.37
C SER A 159 86.99 3.58 -8.60
N ALA A 160 86.00 4.00 -9.39
CA ALA A 160 86.22 4.92 -10.50
C ALA A 160 86.93 6.22 -10.07
N ASN A 161 86.77 6.61 -8.80
CA ASN A 161 87.44 7.79 -8.25
C ASN A 161 88.93 7.54 -8.01
N ASP A 162 89.33 6.33 -7.62
CA ASP A 162 90.74 5.97 -7.49
C ASP A 162 91.42 5.94 -8.86
N ASP A 163 90.78 5.32 -9.85
CA ASP A 163 91.26 5.30 -11.23
C ASP A 163 91.38 6.71 -11.81
N GLN A 164 90.38 7.57 -11.56
CA GLN A 164 90.40 8.96 -12.00
C GLN A 164 91.54 9.74 -11.35
N ARG A 165 91.80 9.55 -10.05
CA ARG A 165 92.93 10.18 -9.37
C ARG A 165 94.27 9.76 -9.96
N VAL A 166 94.40 8.50 -10.37
CA VAL A 166 95.61 8.01 -11.07
C VAL A 166 95.77 8.71 -12.42
N LEU A 167 94.69 8.83 -13.20
CA LEU A 167 94.70 9.54 -14.49
C LEU A 167 95.03 11.03 -14.31
N ASP A 168 94.39 11.71 -13.36
CA ASP A 168 94.63 13.13 -13.09
C ASP A 168 96.08 13.37 -12.64
N SER A 169 96.62 12.49 -11.78
CA SER A 169 98.02 12.56 -11.37
C SER A 169 98.97 12.35 -12.55
N ALA A 170 98.68 11.40 -13.44
CA ALA A 170 99.49 11.15 -14.63
C ALA A 170 99.42 12.35 -15.59
N ASP A 171 98.24 12.94 -15.77
CA ASP A 171 98.07 14.11 -16.62
C ASP A 171 98.79 15.34 -16.04
N GLN A 172 98.75 15.53 -14.72
CA GLN A 172 99.49 16.59 -14.05
C GLN A 172 101.01 16.43 -14.21
N ILE A 173 101.53 15.20 -14.20
CA ILE A 173 102.94 14.92 -14.51
C ILE A 173 103.26 15.26 -15.96
N ARG A 174 102.36 14.98 -16.91
CA ARG A 174 102.53 15.32 -18.34
C ARG A 174 102.50 16.83 -18.60
N GLN A 175 101.59 17.55 -17.95
CA GLN A 175 101.39 18.99 -18.15
C GLN A 175 102.55 19.83 -17.58
N ARG A 176 103.23 19.34 -16.52
CA ARG A 176 104.30 20.10 -15.85
C ARG A 176 105.49 20.44 -16.78
N PRO A 177 106.08 19.48 -17.53
CA PRO A 177 107.15 19.77 -18.48
C PRO A 177 106.67 20.61 -19.66
N ILE A 178 105.44 20.38 -20.15
CA ILE A 178 104.86 21.14 -21.27
C ILE A 178 104.74 22.62 -20.88
N ALA A 179 104.13 22.91 -19.73
CA ALA A 179 104.03 24.28 -19.22
C ALA A 179 105.41 24.92 -19.00
N ALA A 180 106.42 24.14 -18.59
CA ALA A 180 107.79 24.64 -18.44
C ALA A 180 108.46 24.97 -19.78
N ILE A 181 108.20 24.19 -20.83
CA ILE A 181 108.68 24.46 -22.19
C ILE A 181 107.98 25.70 -22.76
N ASP A 182 106.66 25.79 -22.64
CA ASP A 182 105.88 26.93 -23.15
C ASP A 182 106.31 28.24 -22.48
N ALA A 183 106.52 28.24 -21.16
CA ALA A 183 107.04 29.38 -20.42
C ALA A 183 108.46 29.80 -20.84
N PHE A 184 109.31 28.85 -21.25
CA PHE A 184 110.65 29.14 -21.78
C PHE A 184 110.61 29.71 -23.20
N LEU A 185 109.65 29.26 -24.02
CA LEU A 185 109.45 29.70 -25.40
C LEU A 185 108.63 31.01 -25.52
N GLY A 186 108.01 31.48 -24.43
CA GLY A 186 107.21 32.70 -24.40
C GLY A 186 105.87 32.59 -25.12
N LEU A 187 105.35 31.36 -25.27
CA LEU A 187 104.01 31.07 -25.79
C LEU A 187 102.98 30.93 -24.67
#